data_AF-A0A7K4GQX0-F1
#
_entry.id   AF-A0A7K4GQX0-F1
#
_cell.length_a   1.000
_cell.length_b   1.000
_cell.length_c   1.000
_cell.angle_alpha   90.00
_cell.angle_beta   90.00
_cell.angle_gamma   90.00
#
_symmetry.space_group_name_H-M   'P 1'
#
loop_
_entity.id
_entity.type
_entity.pdbx_description
1 polymer ?
#
loop_
_entity_poly.entity_id
_entity_poly.type
_entity_poly.pdbx_seq_one_letter_code
_entity_poly.pdbx_strand_id
1 'polypeptide(L)'
;MLKTYIFDEANKKWIEEDKSLLYHDLCAILDEERNTIYLWNGPKSSQEKLKKGYGLLESLMSYYPTINFQLLVLKKKVPNHIQNRIDIMLYELKQKDKKDYYKFSRFATIRSYLIFLLVSIILPVLSFVNLISSLFWIKIDANFKIGAEVYDNWLLISFILIVLSLIFFSIIILIGIIEIEYQVIVFSLLGILVCGGLIAYLQQGIFLFLFQEGSSSSIYYIKQNDMVEFLIVVALGIIVFEVPNVIKLFSFIKTYRKFVF
;
A
#
# COMPACT_ATOMS: atom_id res chain seq x y z
N MET A 1 6.04 -26.21 37.03
CA MET A 1 5.42 -24.88 36.79
C MET A 1 6.35 -24.02 35.93
N LEU A 2 5.83 -23.36 34.89
CA LEU A 2 6.63 -22.46 34.04
C LEU A 2 6.51 -21.03 34.53
N LYS A 3 7.63 -20.41 34.90
CA LYS A 3 7.71 -18.97 35.19
C LYS A 3 8.47 -18.26 34.09
N THR A 4 8.05 -17.05 33.75
CA THR A 4 8.61 -16.31 32.61
C THR A 4 9.17 -14.98 33.08
N TYR A 5 10.37 -14.65 32.62
CA TYR A 5 11.07 -13.44 33.02
C TYR A 5 11.56 -12.68 31.78
N ILE A 6 11.40 -11.37 31.75
CA ILE A 6 11.93 -10.49 30.70
C ILE A 6 13.16 -9.76 31.22
N PHE A 7 14.18 -9.64 30.37
CA PHE A 7 15.38 -8.90 30.67
C PHE A 7 15.17 -7.39 30.50
N ASP A 8 15.18 -6.66 31.61
CA ASP A 8 15.22 -5.21 31.65
C ASP A 8 16.68 -4.74 31.57
N GLU A 9 17.09 -4.30 30.38
CA GLU A 9 18.46 -3.87 30.10
C GLU A 9 18.84 -2.59 30.86
N ALA A 10 17.88 -1.68 31.10
CA ALA A 10 18.15 -0.41 31.76
C ALA A 10 18.49 -0.61 33.24
N ASN A 11 17.75 -1.49 33.91
CA ASN A 11 17.95 -1.81 35.32
C ASN A 11 18.80 -3.07 35.55
N LYS A 12 19.28 -3.72 34.48
CA LYS A 12 20.08 -4.96 34.50
C LYS A 12 19.46 -6.05 35.38
N LYS A 13 18.16 -6.28 35.24
CA LYS A 13 17.41 -7.23 36.08
C LYS A 13 16.44 -8.07 35.27
N TRP A 14 16.09 -9.23 35.81
CA TRP A 14 15.04 -10.09 35.29
C TRP A 14 13.73 -9.75 36.02
N ILE A 15 12.69 -9.44 35.25
CA ILE A 15 11.36 -9.09 35.77
C ILE A 15 10.40 -10.20 35.38
N GLU A 16 9.66 -10.72 36.36
CA GLU A 16 8.63 -11.74 36.09
C GLU A 16 7.50 -11.13 35.26
N GLU A 17 7.11 -11.80 34.18
CA GLU A 17 6.04 -11.38 33.29
C GLU A 17 5.18 -12.58 32.92
N ASP A 18 3.88 -12.47 33.16
CA ASP A 18 2.95 -13.59 33.02
C ASP A 18 2.02 -13.46 31.82
N LYS A 19 1.89 -12.26 31.25
CA LYS A 19 0.81 -11.93 30.33
C LYS A 19 1.29 -11.79 28.90
N SER A 20 2.36 -11.05 28.66
CA SER A 20 2.73 -10.68 27.28
C SER A 20 4.23 -10.68 27.04
N LEU A 21 4.60 -10.95 25.78
CA LEU A 21 5.96 -10.79 25.27
C LEU A 21 5.93 -9.84 24.09
N LEU A 22 7.00 -9.07 23.91
CA LEU A 22 7.26 -8.25 22.74
C LEU A 22 8.32 -8.90 21.83
N TYR A 23 8.28 -8.58 20.54
CA TYR A 23 9.24 -9.14 19.58
C TYR A 23 10.70 -8.72 19.83
N HIS A 24 10.93 -7.65 20.58
CA HIS A 24 12.26 -7.15 20.95
C HIS A 24 12.71 -7.58 22.35
N ASP A 25 11.90 -8.42 23.02
CA ASP A 25 12.25 -8.90 24.35
C ASP A 25 13.25 -10.04 24.30
N LEU A 26 14.02 -10.11 25.39
CA LEU A 26 14.81 -11.28 25.74
C LEU A 26 14.10 -11.92 26.94
N CYS A 27 13.75 -13.18 26.82
CA CYS A 27 12.88 -13.88 27.75
C CYS A 27 13.58 -15.13 28.30
N ALA A 28 13.56 -15.31 29.61
CA ALA A 28 13.99 -16.52 30.29
C ALA A 28 12.76 -17.26 30.83
N ILE A 29 12.61 -18.51 30.44
CA ILE A 29 11.50 -19.37 30.88
C ILE A 29 12.08 -20.42 31.82
N LEU A 30 11.73 -20.31 33.09
CA LEU A 30 12.13 -21.23 34.14
C LEU A 30 11.18 -22.44 34.13
N ASP A 31 11.72 -23.60 33.81
CA ASP A 31 11.07 -24.90 33.91
C ASP A 31 11.55 -25.60 35.19
N GLU A 32 10.78 -25.43 36.27
CA GLU A 32 11.08 -25.98 37.58
C GLU A 32 11.04 -27.52 37.60
N GLU A 33 10.21 -28.15 36.75
CA GLU A 33 10.09 -29.62 36.71
C GLU A 33 11.31 -30.28 36.08
N ARG A 34 11.95 -29.59 35.13
CA ARG A 34 13.13 -30.08 34.42
C ARG A 34 14.43 -29.45 34.89
N ASN A 35 14.38 -28.60 35.92
CA ASN A 35 15.49 -27.76 36.35
C ASN A 35 16.21 -27.11 35.15
N THR A 36 15.45 -26.50 34.24
CA THR A 36 16.01 -25.91 33.02
C THR A 36 15.52 -24.47 32.83
N ILE A 37 16.43 -23.56 32.52
CA ILE A 37 16.12 -22.18 32.13
C ILE A 37 16.29 -22.09 30.61
N TYR A 38 15.19 -21.82 29.91
CA TYR A 38 15.20 -21.62 28.46
C TYR A 38 15.30 -20.14 28.13
N LEU A 39 16.35 -19.74 27.42
CA LEU A 39 16.55 -18.36 27.00
C LEU A 39 16.03 -18.19 25.57
N TRP A 40 14.91 -17.49 25.43
CA TRP A 40 14.32 -17.11 24.15
C TRP A 40 14.73 -15.68 23.78
N ASN A 41 15.32 -15.52 22.59
CA ASN A 41 15.59 -14.21 22.03
C ASN A 41 14.50 -13.84 21.02
N GLY A 42 13.80 -12.73 21.26
CA GLY A 42 12.80 -12.23 20.34
C GLY A 42 13.39 -11.95 18.94
N PRO A 43 12.58 -12.07 17.87
CA PRO A 43 13.07 -11.93 16.49
C PRO A 43 13.62 -10.54 16.16
N LYS A 44 13.26 -9.52 16.94
CA LYS A 44 13.76 -8.13 16.82
C LYS A 44 14.74 -7.76 17.94
N SER A 45 15.12 -8.70 18.80
CA SER A 45 16.06 -8.47 19.90
C SER A 45 17.51 -8.61 19.43
N SER A 46 18.40 -7.76 19.95
CA SER A 46 19.81 -7.72 19.53
C SER A 46 20.62 -8.88 20.13
N GLN A 47 21.66 -9.31 19.40
CA GLN A 47 22.62 -10.30 19.90
C GLN A 47 23.39 -9.79 21.14
N GLU A 48 23.58 -8.48 21.25
CA GLU A 48 24.25 -7.89 22.42
C GLU A 48 23.37 -8.01 23.68
N LYS A 49 22.06 -7.74 23.55
CA LYS A 49 21.09 -7.92 24.64
C LYS A 49 21.08 -9.39 25.11
N LEU A 50 21.09 -10.33 24.17
CA LEU A 50 21.21 -11.77 24.47
C LEU A 50 22.47 -12.09 25.27
N LYS A 51 23.64 -11.57 24.88
CA LYS A 51 24.90 -11.78 25.61
C LYS A 51 24.85 -11.23 27.04
N LYS A 52 24.31 -10.00 27.22
CA LYS A 52 24.17 -9.36 28.54
C LYS A 52 23.24 -10.15 29.46
N GLY A 53 22.06 -10.54 28.97
CA GLY A 53 21.10 -11.31 29.75
C GLY A 53 21.62 -12.71 30.09
N TYR A 54 22.27 -13.38 29.13
CA TYR A 54 22.90 -14.68 29.37
C TYR A 54 23.98 -14.60 30.46
N GLY A 55 24.89 -13.62 30.38
CA GLY A 55 25.93 -13.41 31.39
C GLY A 55 25.36 -13.11 32.78
N LEU A 56 24.25 -12.37 32.86
CA LEU A 56 23.57 -12.13 34.13
C LEU A 56 22.99 -13.42 34.73
N LEU A 57 22.36 -14.27 33.91
CA LEU A 57 21.85 -15.56 34.37
C LEU A 57 22.96 -16.51 34.84
N GLU A 58 24.06 -16.61 34.09
CA GLU A 58 25.22 -17.41 34.52
C GLU A 58 25.79 -16.91 35.85
N SER A 59 25.89 -15.59 36.03
CA SER A 59 26.33 -15.02 37.30
C SER A 59 25.37 -15.35 38.45
N LEU A 60 24.06 -15.28 38.23
CA LEU A 60 23.06 -15.65 39.24
C LEU A 60 23.16 -17.14 39.60
N MET A 61 23.33 -18.01 38.61
CA MET A 61 23.46 -19.45 38.84
C MET A 61 24.74 -19.81 39.62
N SER A 62 25.84 -19.08 39.41
CA SER A 62 27.09 -19.34 40.16
C SER A 62 27.01 -18.95 41.63
N TYR A 63 26.16 -17.98 42.00
CA TYR A 63 25.89 -17.64 43.41
C TYR A 63 25.09 -18.73 44.15
N TYR A 64 24.39 -19.61 43.44
CA TYR A 64 23.57 -20.68 44.02
C TYR A 64 24.01 -22.07 43.50
N PRO A 65 25.24 -22.52 43.80
CA PRO A 65 25.82 -23.73 43.23
C PRO A 65 25.12 -25.02 43.67
N THR A 66 24.31 -24.97 44.72
CA THR A 66 23.50 -26.10 45.19
C THR A 66 22.27 -26.37 44.31
N ILE A 67 21.92 -25.44 43.43
CA ILE A 67 20.75 -25.52 42.57
C ILE A 67 21.18 -25.82 41.13
N ASN A 68 21.06 -27.08 40.72
CA ASN A 68 21.48 -27.56 39.40
C ASN A 68 20.47 -27.20 38.29
N PHE A 69 20.36 -25.92 37.94
CA PHE A 69 19.65 -25.51 36.73
C PHE A 69 20.52 -25.65 35.48
N GLN A 70 19.95 -26.08 34.36
CA GLN A 70 20.60 -26.05 33.04
C GLN A 70 20.16 -24.81 32.28
N LEU A 71 21.09 -24.02 31.72
CA LEU A 71 20.77 -22.86 30.89
C LEU A 71 20.84 -23.23 29.40
N LEU A 72 19.71 -23.13 28.68
CA LEU A 72 19.62 -23.47 27.26
C LEU A 72 19.14 -22.29 26.42
N VAL A 73 19.95 -21.86 25.45
CA VAL A 73 19.55 -20.84 24.48
C VAL A 73 18.73 -21.49 23.36
N LEU A 74 17.48 -21.04 23.22
CA LEU A 74 16.57 -21.52 22.20
C LEU A 74 16.99 -20.99 20.82
N LYS A 75 17.35 -21.91 19.92
CA LYS A 75 17.74 -21.58 18.53
C LYS A 75 16.67 -21.96 17.51
N LYS A 76 16.54 -23.27 17.22
CA LYS A 76 15.66 -23.79 16.14
C LYS A 76 14.72 -24.91 16.58
N LYS A 77 15.11 -25.73 17.55
CA LYS A 77 14.23 -26.76 18.12
C LYS A 77 13.81 -26.30 19.51
N VAL A 78 12.59 -25.79 19.62
CA VAL A 78 11.98 -25.37 20.89
C VAL A 78 11.06 -26.49 21.36
N PRO A 79 11.16 -26.97 22.61
CA PRO A 79 10.21 -27.94 23.15
C PRO A 79 8.77 -27.44 23.06
N ASN A 80 7.82 -28.32 22.69
CA ASN A 80 6.44 -27.93 22.41
C ASN A 80 5.76 -27.17 23.56
N HIS A 81 6.03 -27.54 24.82
CA HIS A 81 5.44 -26.86 25.99
C HIS A 81 5.95 -25.43 26.16
N ILE A 82 7.25 -25.20 25.87
CA ILE A 82 7.86 -23.87 25.87
C ILE A 82 7.36 -23.04 24.69
N GLN A 83 7.27 -23.66 23.50
CA GLN A 83 6.74 -23.01 22.31
C GLN A 83 5.29 -22.56 22.52
N ASN A 84 4.45 -23.41 23.12
CA ASN A 84 3.07 -23.07 23.47
C ASN A 84 3.00 -21.87 24.42
N ARG A 85 3.87 -21.81 25.45
CA ARG A 85 3.92 -20.66 26.37
C ARG A 85 4.28 -19.37 25.65
N ILE A 86 5.32 -19.40 24.80
CA ILE A 86 5.74 -18.25 23.99
C ILE A 86 4.60 -17.82 23.05
N ASP A 87 3.92 -18.77 22.41
CA ASP A 87 2.85 -18.49 21.47
C ASP A 87 1.61 -17.88 22.13
N ILE A 88 1.28 -18.29 23.35
CA ILE A 88 0.22 -17.68 24.17
C ILE A 88 0.59 -16.23 24.51
N MET A 89 1.82 -15.98 24.98
CA MET A 89 2.26 -14.64 25.38
C MET A 89 2.44 -13.68 24.18
N LEU A 90 2.68 -14.22 22.97
CA LEU A 90 2.73 -13.45 21.71
C LEU A 90 1.37 -13.35 20.99
N TYR A 91 0.32 -13.97 21.51
CA TYR A 91 -0.96 -14.12 20.81
C TYR A 91 -1.57 -12.77 20.42
N GLU A 92 -1.58 -11.80 21.33
CA GLU A 92 -2.12 -10.47 21.08
C GLU A 92 -1.38 -9.73 19.98
N LEU A 93 -0.04 -9.84 19.93
CA LEU A 93 0.76 -9.25 18.86
C LEU A 93 0.51 -9.94 17.52
N LYS A 94 0.43 -11.28 17.48
CA LYS A 94 0.11 -12.03 16.26
C LYS A 94 -1.29 -11.70 15.73
N GLN A 95 -2.26 -11.48 16.61
CA GLN A 95 -3.60 -11.03 16.26
C GLN A 95 -3.58 -9.60 15.68
N LYS A 96 -2.82 -8.70 16.30
CA LYS A 96 -2.66 -7.32 15.84
C LYS A 96 -1.98 -7.25 14.48
N ASP A 97 -0.89 -8.00 14.28
CA ASP A 97 -0.19 -8.12 12.99
C ASP A 97 -1.12 -8.64 11.88
N LYS A 98 -2.01 -9.59 12.18
CA LYS A 98 -3.01 -10.08 11.21
C LYS A 98 -4.04 -9.02 10.84
N LYS A 99 -4.50 -8.22 11.80
CA LYS A 99 -5.40 -7.08 11.53
C LYS A 99 -4.70 -5.99 10.71
N ASP A 100 -3.44 -5.70 11.00
CA ASP A 100 -2.65 -4.72 10.24
C ASP A 100 -2.35 -5.20 8.81
N TYR A 101 -2.20 -6.51 8.61
CA TYR A 101 -1.96 -7.12 7.29
C TYR A 101 -3.21 -7.14 6.40
N TYR A 102 -4.40 -7.37 6.99
CA TYR A 102 -5.68 -7.37 6.27
C TYR A 102 -6.53 -6.16 6.68
N LYS A 103 -6.30 -5.03 6.00
CA LYS A 103 -7.04 -3.78 6.22
C LYS A 103 -8.50 -3.85 5.75
N PHE A 104 -8.75 -4.47 4.61
CA PHE A 104 -10.11 -4.79 4.17
C PHE A 104 -10.67 -5.99 4.95
N SER A 105 -11.82 -5.78 5.56
CA SER A 105 -12.49 -6.72 6.46
C SER A 105 -13.65 -7.47 5.79
N ARG A 106 -14.25 -6.92 4.72
CA ARG A 106 -15.45 -7.47 4.07
C ARG A 106 -15.16 -7.97 2.65
N PHE A 107 -15.65 -9.16 2.31
CA PHE A 107 -15.54 -9.71 0.95
C PHE A 107 -16.16 -8.81 -0.12
N ALA A 108 -17.32 -8.22 0.18
CA ALA A 108 -18.03 -7.34 -0.76
C ALA A 108 -17.19 -6.10 -1.10
N THR A 109 -16.53 -5.48 -0.11
CA THR A 109 -15.69 -4.30 -0.33
C THR A 109 -14.39 -4.68 -1.02
N ILE A 110 -13.79 -5.85 -0.72
CA ILE A 110 -12.61 -6.37 -1.44
C ILE A 110 -12.90 -6.48 -2.95
N ARG A 111 -14.00 -7.13 -3.32
CA ARG A 111 -14.36 -7.35 -4.73
C ARG A 111 -14.76 -6.05 -5.41
N SER A 112 -15.59 -5.24 -4.76
CA SER A 112 -16.04 -3.95 -5.31
C SER A 112 -14.85 -3.01 -5.51
N TYR A 113 -13.95 -2.91 -4.52
CA TYR A 113 -12.73 -2.11 -4.62
C TYR A 113 -11.87 -2.53 -5.80
N LEU A 114 -11.65 -3.83 -5.99
CA LEU A 114 -10.86 -4.31 -7.12
C LEU A 114 -11.47 -3.92 -8.47
N ILE A 115 -12.78 -4.10 -8.63
CA ILE A 115 -13.49 -3.76 -9.87
C ILE A 115 -13.37 -2.26 -10.12
N PHE A 116 -13.70 -1.43 -9.12
CA PHE A 116 -13.66 0.03 -9.29
C PHE A 116 -12.23 0.55 -9.50
N LEU A 117 -11.23 -0.03 -8.83
CA LEU A 117 -9.83 0.33 -9.03
C LEU A 117 -9.38 0.01 -10.46
N LEU A 118 -9.72 -1.17 -10.98
CA LEU A 118 -9.41 -1.54 -12.36
C LEU A 118 -10.06 -0.59 -13.37
N VAL A 119 -11.35 -0.30 -13.19
CA VAL A 119 -12.06 0.63 -14.08
C VAL A 119 -11.45 2.04 -14.00
N SER A 120 -11.11 2.51 -12.80
CA SER A 120 -10.49 3.82 -12.58
C SER A 120 -9.11 3.95 -13.21
N ILE A 121 -8.38 2.84 -13.37
CA ILE A 121 -7.08 2.78 -14.06
C ILE A 121 -7.28 2.76 -15.59
N ILE A 122 -8.27 2.03 -16.07
CA ILE A 122 -8.48 1.83 -17.51
C ILE A 122 -9.04 3.08 -18.18
N LEU A 123 -10.02 3.76 -17.57
CA LEU A 123 -10.73 4.86 -18.20
C LEU A 123 -9.84 6.07 -18.55
N PRO A 124 -8.94 6.56 -17.68
CA PRO A 124 -8.03 7.65 -18.03
C PRO A 124 -7.06 7.27 -19.14
N VAL A 125 -6.57 6.02 -19.13
CA VAL A 125 -5.72 5.49 -20.20
C VAL A 125 -6.47 5.48 -21.54
N LEU A 126 -7.73 5.03 -21.56
CA LEU A 126 -8.56 5.08 -22.76
C LEU A 126 -8.82 6.52 -23.23
N SER A 127 -9.06 7.46 -22.30
CA SER A 127 -9.19 8.88 -22.62
C SER A 127 -7.93 9.41 -23.29
N PHE A 128 -6.75 9.06 -22.76
CA PHE A 128 -5.48 9.47 -23.33
C PHE A 128 -5.21 8.84 -24.70
N VAL A 129 -5.52 7.55 -24.89
CA VAL A 129 -5.42 6.88 -26.20
C VAL A 129 -6.32 7.57 -27.23
N ASN A 130 -7.53 7.96 -26.83
CA ASN A 130 -8.41 8.76 -27.69
C ASN A 130 -7.77 10.12 -28.04
N LEU A 131 -7.19 10.83 -27.07
CA LEU A 131 -6.49 12.10 -27.35
C LEU A 131 -5.30 11.92 -28.30
N ILE A 132 -4.49 10.88 -28.09
CA ILE A 132 -3.35 10.53 -28.96
C ILE A 132 -3.79 10.28 -30.41
N SER A 133 -5.03 9.84 -30.64
CA SER A 133 -5.54 9.60 -32.01
C SER A 133 -5.42 10.84 -32.91
N SER A 134 -5.36 12.04 -32.34
CA SER A 134 -5.10 13.31 -33.05
C SER A 134 -3.80 13.33 -33.85
N LEU A 135 -2.78 12.56 -33.44
CA LEU A 135 -1.51 12.46 -34.16
C LEU A 135 -1.64 11.79 -35.53
N PHE A 136 -2.74 11.07 -35.76
CA PHE A 136 -3.07 10.43 -37.03
C PHE A 136 -3.99 11.27 -37.93
N TRP A 137 -4.31 12.52 -37.53
CA TRP A 137 -5.07 13.43 -38.38
C TRP A 137 -4.27 13.83 -39.62
N ILE A 138 -5.00 14.29 -40.65
CA ILE A 138 -4.40 14.72 -41.92
C ILE A 138 -3.46 15.91 -41.65
N LYS A 139 -2.22 15.80 -42.10
CA LYS A 139 -1.22 16.87 -42.01
C LYS A 139 -1.17 17.66 -43.30
N ILE A 140 -1.19 18.98 -43.18
CA ILE A 140 -0.93 19.93 -44.27
C ILE A 140 0.13 20.89 -43.74
N ASP A 141 1.33 20.82 -44.31
CA ASP A 141 2.53 21.51 -43.82
C ASP A 141 2.77 21.25 -42.32
N ALA A 142 2.86 22.30 -41.51
CA ALA A 142 3.07 22.24 -40.06
C ALA A 142 1.77 22.15 -39.24
N ASN A 143 0.62 21.95 -39.90
CA ASN A 143 -0.70 21.94 -39.28
C ASN A 143 -1.40 20.60 -39.42
N PHE A 144 -2.21 20.24 -38.44
CA PHE A 144 -3.25 19.23 -38.54
C PHE A 144 -4.52 19.86 -39.07
N LYS A 145 -5.19 19.18 -40.00
CA LYS A 145 -6.50 19.52 -40.51
C LYS A 145 -7.54 18.54 -39.98
N ILE A 146 -8.58 19.07 -39.34
CA ILE A 146 -9.67 18.28 -38.75
C ILE A 146 -11.02 18.96 -39.01
N GLY A 147 -12.07 18.17 -39.21
CA GLY A 147 -13.43 18.69 -39.27
C GLY A 147 -13.93 19.08 -37.86
N ALA A 148 -14.70 20.17 -37.76
CA ALA A 148 -15.19 20.67 -36.49
C ALA A 148 -15.99 19.61 -35.69
N GLU A 149 -16.88 18.88 -36.36
CA GLU A 149 -17.65 17.80 -35.73
C GLU A 149 -16.76 16.65 -35.21
N VAL A 150 -15.70 16.30 -35.94
CA VAL A 150 -14.77 15.25 -35.52
C VAL A 150 -13.95 15.73 -34.31
N TYR A 151 -13.54 16.99 -34.31
CA TYR A 151 -12.84 17.62 -33.17
C TYR A 151 -13.72 17.65 -31.91
N ASP A 152 -14.97 18.08 -32.04
CA ASP A 152 -15.92 18.17 -30.92
C ASP A 152 -16.22 16.78 -30.35
N ASN A 153 -16.47 15.79 -31.21
CA ASN A 153 -16.67 14.39 -30.79
C ASN A 153 -15.41 13.80 -30.13
N TRP A 154 -14.23 14.08 -30.68
CA TRP A 154 -12.95 13.65 -30.13
C TRP A 154 -12.75 14.18 -28.70
N LEU A 155 -13.00 15.46 -28.45
CA LEU A 155 -12.95 16.03 -27.10
C LEU A 155 -14.04 15.48 -26.19
N LEU A 156 -15.28 15.35 -26.69
CA LEU A 156 -16.42 14.87 -25.90
C LEU A 156 -16.21 13.45 -25.39
N ILE A 157 -15.67 12.55 -26.21
CA ILE A 157 -15.35 11.17 -25.79
C ILE A 157 -14.36 11.18 -24.63
N SER A 158 -13.26 11.93 -24.75
CA SER A 158 -12.27 12.05 -23.67
C SER A 158 -12.85 12.70 -22.42
N PHE A 159 -13.69 13.73 -22.57
CA PHE A 159 -14.39 14.37 -21.47
C PHE A 159 -15.26 13.38 -20.69
N ILE A 160 -16.10 12.60 -21.38
CA ILE A 160 -16.98 11.60 -20.76
C ILE A 160 -16.16 10.55 -20.00
N LEU A 161 -15.06 10.06 -20.58
CA LEU A 161 -14.19 9.07 -19.93
C LEU A 161 -13.55 9.60 -18.64
N ILE A 162 -13.11 10.87 -18.62
CA ILE A 162 -12.56 11.49 -17.40
C ILE A 162 -13.67 11.73 -16.36
N VAL A 163 -14.86 12.15 -16.76
CA VAL A 163 -16.01 12.30 -15.85
C VAL A 163 -16.37 10.96 -15.20
N LEU A 164 -16.43 9.88 -15.98
CA LEU A 164 -16.67 8.54 -15.45
C LEU A 164 -15.56 8.14 -14.47
N SER A 165 -14.29 8.41 -14.80
CA SER A 165 -13.15 8.15 -13.92
C SER A 165 -13.30 8.86 -12.57
N LEU A 166 -13.72 10.13 -12.57
CA LEU A 166 -13.98 10.91 -11.36
C LEU A 166 -15.07 10.28 -10.47
N ILE A 167 -16.15 9.79 -11.08
CA ILE A 167 -17.22 9.08 -10.36
C ILE A 167 -16.67 7.82 -9.70
N PHE A 168 -15.88 7.02 -10.41
CA PHE A 168 -15.28 5.82 -9.85
C PHE A 168 -14.30 6.12 -8.72
N PHE A 169 -13.45 7.13 -8.83
CA PHE A 169 -12.60 7.57 -7.72
C PHE A 169 -13.41 8.02 -6.49
N SER A 170 -14.54 8.68 -6.71
CA SER A 170 -15.44 9.07 -5.61
C SER A 170 -16.02 7.85 -4.88
N ILE A 171 -16.39 6.80 -5.62
CA ILE A 171 -16.83 5.52 -5.04
C ILE A 171 -15.68 4.84 -4.27
N ILE A 172 -14.46 4.88 -4.81
CA ILE A 172 -13.30 4.30 -4.14
C ILE A 172 -12.99 5.02 -2.81
N ILE A 173 -13.16 6.35 -2.73
CA ILE A 173 -13.05 7.08 -1.47
C ILE A 173 -14.03 6.54 -0.43
N LEU A 174 -15.31 6.33 -0.81
CA LEU A 174 -16.30 5.78 0.10
C LEU A 174 -15.87 4.40 0.63
N ILE A 175 -15.34 3.54 -0.23
CA ILE A 175 -14.82 2.23 0.19
C ILE A 175 -13.62 2.39 1.12
N GLY A 176 -12.70 3.30 0.80
CA GLY A 176 -11.53 3.60 1.64
C GLY A 176 -11.92 4.09 3.04
N ILE A 177 -12.98 4.89 3.15
CA ILE A 177 -13.53 5.34 4.44
C ILE A 177 -14.13 4.17 5.22
N ILE A 178 -14.95 3.32 4.56
CA ILE A 178 -15.59 2.16 5.20
C ILE A 178 -14.56 1.18 5.77
N GLU A 179 -13.46 0.95 5.05
CA GLU A 179 -12.40 0.01 5.43
C GLU A 179 -11.22 0.68 6.15
N ILE A 180 -11.33 1.99 6.45
CA ILE A 180 -10.32 2.78 7.17
C ILE A 180 -8.91 2.63 6.55
N GLU A 181 -8.84 2.66 5.21
CA GLU A 181 -7.58 2.56 4.48
C GLU A 181 -7.15 3.90 3.88
N TYR A 182 -6.33 4.62 4.62
CA TYR A 182 -5.88 5.98 4.28
C TYR A 182 -5.18 6.07 2.93
N GLN A 183 -4.40 5.06 2.53
CA GLN A 183 -3.72 5.08 1.22
C GLN A 183 -4.72 5.13 0.06
N VAL A 184 -5.82 4.38 0.17
CA VAL A 184 -6.88 4.35 -0.84
C VAL A 184 -7.54 5.72 -0.97
N ILE A 185 -7.82 6.35 0.17
CA ILE A 185 -8.42 7.68 0.22
C ILE A 185 -7.50 8.71 -0.44
N VAL A 186 -6.22 8.73 -0.06
CA VAL A 186 -5.24 9.71 -0.59
C VAL A 186 -5.04 9.54 -2.09
N PHE A 187 -4.87 8.32 -2.60
CA PHE A 187 -4.67 8.09 -4.03
C PHE A 187 -5.92 8.42 -4.85
N SER A 188 -7.11 8.19 -4.30
CA SER A 188 -8.35 8.52 -4.98
C SER A 188 -8.63 10.03 -4.97
N LEU A 189 -8.26 10.74 -3.90
CA LEU A 189 -8.32 12.21 -3.86
C LEU A 189 -7.40 12.85 -4.91
N LEU A 190 -6.18 12.32 -5.08
CA LEU A 190 -5.29 12.75 -6.16
C LEU A 190 -5.93 12.53 -7.54
N GLY A 191 -6.56 11.36 -7.74
CA GLY A 191 -7.32 11.06 -8.96
C GLY A 191 -8.45 12.07 -9.21
N ILE A 192 -9.24 12.42 -8.19
CA ILE A 192 -10.31 13.42 -8.31
C ILE A 192 -9.76 14.80 -8.65
N LEU A 193 -8.70 15.24 -7.99
CA LEU A 193 -8.10 16.56 -8.25
C LEU A 193 -7.60 16.67 -9.68
N VAL A 194 -6.88 15.66 -10.16
CA VAL A 194 -6.37 15.64 -11.54
C VAL A 194 -7.51 15.51 -12.54
N CYS A 195 -8.48 14.61 -12.32
CA CYS A 195 -9.63 14.47 -13.21
C CYS A 195 -10.44 15.77 -13.27
N GLY A 196 -10.65 16.45 -12.14
CA GLY A 196 -11.31 17.76 -12.09
C GLY A 196 -10.55 18.82 -12.88
N GLY A 197 -9.22 18.86 -12.76
CA GLY A 197 -8.36 19.73 -13.56
C GLY A 197 -8.45 19.43 -15.06
N LEU A 198 -8.42 18.14 -15.45
CA LEU A 198 -8.55 17.72 -16.84
C LEU A 198 -9.95 18.03 -17.42
N ILE A 199 -11.02 17.88 -16.63
CA ILE A 199 -12.38 18.27 -17.02
C ILE A 199 -12.43 19.77 -17.31
N ALA A 200 -11.92 20.60 -16.40
CA ALA A 200 -11.88 22.04 -16.59
C ALA A 200 -11.04 22.43 -17.81
N TYR A 201 -9.93 21.71 -18.06
CA TYR A 201 -9.07 21.92 -19.21
C TYR A 201 -9.76 21.55 -20.53
N LEU A 202 -10.38 20.37 -20.61
CA LEU A 202 -11.09 19.90 -21.81
C LEU A 202 -12.34 20.75 -22.10
N GLN A 203 -12.98 21.31 -21.08
CA GLN A 203 -14.16 22.17 -21.23
C GLN A 203 -13.84 23.50 -21.94
N GLN A 204 -12.56 23.88 -22.07
CA GLN A 204 -12.17 25.03 -22.89
C GLN A 204 -12.52 24.82 -24.38
N GLY A 205 -12.69 23.57 -24.84
CA GLY A 205 -13.24 23.24 -26.15
C GLY A 205 -12.44 23.86 -27.29
N ILE A 206 -13.05 24.77 -28.04
CA ILE A 206 -12.40 25.50 -29.13
C ILE A 206 -11.24 26.41 -28.67
N PHE A 207 -11.19 26.77 -27.39
CA PHE A 207 -10.12 27.62 -26.82
C PHE A 207 -8.89 26.82 -26.36
N LEU A 208 -8.90 25.49 -26.48
CA LEU A 208 -7.74 24.65 -26.18
C LEU A 208 -6.53 24.95 -27.07
N PHE A 209 -6.79 25.37 -28.31
CA PHE A 209 -5.76 25.61 -29.31
C PHE A 209 -5.93 26.97 -29.97
N LEU A 210 -4.82 27.54 -30.41
CA LEU A 210 -4.84 28.70 -31.30
C LEU A 210 -5.04 28.20 -32.74
N PHE A 211 -6.26 28.32 -33.26
CA PHE A 211 -6.54 27.93 -34.63
C PHE A 211 -5.81 28.82 -35.65
N GLN A 212 -5.26 28.19 -36.68
CA GLN A 212 -4.45 28.84 -37.70
C GLN A 212 -5.30 29.43 -38.83
N GLU A 213 -4.69 30.31 -39.63
CA GLU A 213 -5.31 30.87 -40.82
C GLU A 213 -5.88 29.77 -41.75
N GLY A 214 -7.04 30.02 -42.32
CA GLY A 214 -7.80 29.04 -43.11
C GLY A 214 -8.77 28.19 -42.29
N SER A 215 -8.75 28.29 -40.95
CA SER A 215 -9.79 27.70 -40.10
C SER A 215 -11.14 28.37 -40.33
N SER A 216 -12.20 27.58 -40.31
CA SER A 216 -13.59 27.99 -40.50
C SER A 216 -14.49 27.32 -39.45
N SER A 217 -15.80 27.56 -39.52
CA SER A 217 -16.78 26.87 -38.67
C SER A 217 -16.89 25.37 -38.94
N SER A 218 -16.33 24.87 -40.04
CA SER A 218 -16.41 23.44 -40.42
C SER A 218 -15.06 22.72 -40.38
N ILE A 219 -13.94 23.45 -40.43
CA ILE A 219 -12.59 22.88 -40.50
C ILE A 219 -11.66 23.68 -39.59
N TYR A 220 -10.90 22.98 -38.77
CA TYR A 220 -9.87 23.57 -37.91
C TYR A 220 -8.48 23.19 -38.40
N TYR A 221 -7.57 24.17 -38.34
CA TYR A 221 -6.14 23.98 -38.53
C TYR A 221 -5.43 24.23 -37.20
N ILE A 222 -4.73 23.22 -36.70
CA ILE A 222 -4.04 23.26 -35.40
C ILE A 222 -2.55 23.01 -35.63
N LYS A 223 -1.68 23.82 -35.04
CA LYS A 223 -0.23 23.59 -35.12
C LYS A 223 0.14 22.25 -34.50
N GLN A 224 1.04 21.53 -35.16
CA GLN A 224 1.50 20.22 -34.66
C GLN A 224 2.16 20.31 -33.28
N ASN A 225 2.96 21.36 -33.04
CA ASN A 225 3.63 21.54 -31.75
C ASN A 225 2.63 21.76 -30.60
N ASP A 226 1.64 22.62 -30.79
CA ASP A 226 0.58 22.88 -29.79
C ASP A 226 -0.16 21.58 -29.42
N MET A 227 -0.45 20.72 -30.40
CA MET A 227 -1.07 19.41 -30.15
C MET A 227 -0.15 18.48 -29.36
N VAL A 228 1.13 18.42 -29.69
CA VAL A 228 2.10 17.59 -28.96
C VAL A 228 2.28 18.08 -27.52
N GLU A 229 2.38 19.38 -27.31
CA GLU A 229 2.48 20.00 -25.98
C GLU A 229 1.23 19.69 -25.14
N PHE A 230 0.04 19.84 -25.73
CA PHE A 230 -1.22 19.44 -25.10
C PHE A 230 -1.19 17.97 -24.65
N LEU A 231 -0.78 17.04 -25.53
CA LEU A 231 -0.71 15.62 -25.20
C LEU A 231 0.30 15.33 -24.09
N ILE A 232 1.46 16.01 -24.07
CA ILE A 232 2.45 15.87 -23.00
C ILE A 232 1.88 16.30 -21.65
N VAL A 233 1.20 17.46 -21.60
CA VAL A 233 0.58 17.97 -20.37
C VAL A 233 -0.46 16.99 -19.84
N VAL A 234 -1.33 16.47 -20.71
CA VAL A 234 -2.34 15.48 -20.32
C VAL A 234 -1.69 14.18 -19.84
N ALA A 235 -0.66 13.69 -20.54
CA ALA A 235 0.07 12.48 -20.16
C ALA A 235 0.68 12.60 -18.77
N LEU A 236 1.35 13.72 -18.49
CA LEU A 236 1.95 14.00 -17.19
C LEU A 236 0.89 14.05 -16.10
N GLY A 237 -0.24 14.71 -16.34
CA GLY A 237 -1.38 14.73 -15.42
C GLY A 237 -1.85 13.32 -15.08
N ILE A 238 -2.09 12.48 -16.09
CA ILE A 238 -2.57 11.10 -15.88
C ILE A 238 -1.55 10.26 -15.10
N ILE A 239 -0.26 10.34 -15.45
CA ILE A 239 0.80 9.57 -14.78
C ILE A 239 0.87 9.85 -13.27
N VAL A 240 0.65 11.10 -12.85
CA VAL A 240 0.75 11.53 -11.45
C VAL A 240 -0.16 10.71 -10.52
N PHE A 241 -1.37 10.36 -10.97
CA PHE A 241 -2.28 9.54 -10.15
C PHE A 241 -2.34 8.07 -10.60
N GLU A 242 -2.06 7.74 -11.86
CA GLU A 242 -2.10 6.36 -12.33
C GLU A 242 -1.02 5.47 -11.70
N VAL A 243 0.22 5.97 -11.62
CA VAL A 243 1.33 5.17 -11.09
C VAL A 243 1.06 4.70 -9.64
N PRO A 244 0.65 5.57 -8.70
CA PRO A 244 0.26 5.13 -7.35
C PRO A 244 -0.88 4.10 -7.35
N ASN A 245 -1.90 4.28 -8.18
CA ASN A 245 -3.05 3.37 -8.26
C ASN A 245 -2.68 1.99 -8.80
N VAL A 246 -1.81 1.93 -9.82
CA VAL A 246 -1.27 0.69 -10.37
C VAL A 246 -0.41 -0.04 -9.31
N ILE A 247 0.45 0.66 -8.59
CA ILE A 247 1.25 0.07 -7.50
C ILE A 247 0.31 -0.51 -6.42
N LYS A 248 -0.74 0.24 -6.07
CA LYS A 248 -1.74 -0.21 -5.08
C LYS A 248 -2.50 -1.43 -5.58
N LEU A 249 -2.85 -1.51 -6.86
CA LEU A 249 -3.50 -2.67 -7.48
C LEU A 249 -2.64 -3.93 -7.32
N PHE A 250 -1.36 -3.86 -7.66
CA PHE A 250 -0.45 -5.01 -7.50
C PHE A 250 -0.32 -5.46 -6.05
N SER A 251 -0.14 -4.51 -5.12
CA SER A 251 -0.11 -4.82 -3.69
C SER A 251 -1.42 -5.44 -3.22
N PHE A 252 -2.55 -4.92 -3.68
CA PHE A 252 -3.88 -5.39 -3.29
C PHE A 252 -4.13 -6.81 -3.79
N ILE A 253 -3.87 -7.10 -5.06
CA ILE A 253 -4.01 -8.44 -5.64
C ILE A 253 -3.12 -9.42 -4.88
N LYS A 254 -1.87 -9.06 -4.57
CA LYS A 254 -0.95 -9.94 -3.83
C LYS A 254 -1.49 -10.28 -2.43
N THR A 255 -2.06 -9.31 -1.72
CA THR A 255 -2.59 -9.50 -0.36
C THR A 255 -3.93 -10.23 -0.36
N TYR A 256 -4.83 -9.90 -1.28
CA TYR A 256 -6.23 -10.36 -1.27
C TYR A 256 -6.56 -11.44 -2.30
N ARG A 257 -5.57 -12.00 -3.00
CA ARG A 257 -5.75 -13.01 -4.07
C ARG A 257 -6.77 -14.10 -3.72
N LYS A 258 -6.65 -14.67 -2.51
CA LYS A 258 -7.51 -15.78 -2.01
C LYS A 258 -8.97 -15.41 -1.75
N PHE A 259 -9.28 -14.11 -1.68
CA PHE A 259 -10.63 -13.61 -1.41
C PHE A 259 -11.33 -13.11 -2.68
N VAL A 260 -10.54 -12.95 -3.75
CA VAL A 260 -10.98 -12.53 -5.09
C VAL A 260 -11.19 -13.73 -6.01
N PHE A 261 -10.24 -14.69 -5.98
CA PHE A 261 -10.23 -15.94 -6.74
C PHE A 261 -10.31 -17.13 -5.79
#